data_AF-A0A2E5F732-F1
#
_entry.id   AF-A0A2E5F732-F1
#
_cell.length_a   1.000
_cell.length_b   1.000
_cell.length_c   1.000
_cell.angle_alpha   90.00
_cell.angle_beta   90.00
_cell.angle_gamma   90.00
#
_symmetry.space_group_name_H-M   'P 1'
#
loop_
_entity.id
_entity.type
_entity.pdbx_description
1 polymer ?
#
loop_
_entity_poly.entity_id
_entity_poly.type
_entity_poly.pdbx_seq_one_letter_code
_entity_poly.pdbx_strand_id
1 'polypeptide(L)'
;MKIETIEIAPGEKRILLLMNQEQSSSPDKEVLTYLKANGIEAKKEYAEERDGTEYNVMYFGHCYLEDRIGVDFLSGWIQELESLDEE
;
A
#
# COMPACT_ATOMS: atom_id res chain seq x y z
N MET A 1 -7.53 -2.40 -1.47
CA MET A 1 -6.23 -1.98 -0.87
C MET A 1 -6.25 -0.48 -0.58
N LYS A 2 -5.50 0.03 0.41
CA LYS A 2 -5.35 1.50 0.59
C LYS A 2 -3.90 1.93 0.73
N ILE A 3 -3.54 3.06 0.13
CA ILE A 3 -2.27 3.76 0.40
C ILE A 3 -2.54 4.93 1.32
N GLU A 4 -1.70 5.05 2.35
CA GLU A 4 -1.68 6.21 3.22
C GLU A 4 -0.28 6.80 3.31
N THR A 5 -0.23 8.13 3.29
CA THR A 5 0.98 8.90 3.56
C THR A 5 0.79 9.66 4.86
N ILE A 6 1.62 9.36 5.86
CA ILE A 6 1.58 10.01 7.17
C ILE A 6 2.82 10.90 7.34
N GLU A 7 2.63 12.16 7.72
CA GLU A 7 3.73 13.04 8.09
C GLU A 7 4.06 12.86 9.58
N ILE A 8 5.33 12.62 9.91
CA ILE A 8 5.77 12.29 11.27
C ILE A 8 6.68 13.36 11.85
N ALA A 9 7.43 14.02 10.98
CA ALA A 9 8.13 15.26 11.26
C ALA A 9 8.14 16.11 9.98
N PRO A 10 8.45 17.41 10.06
CA PRO A 10 8.51 18.26 8.87
C PRO A 10 9.47 17.70 7.81
N GLY A 11 8.94 17.36 6.63
CA GLY A 11 9.70 16.75 5.53
C GLY A 11 9.94 15.24 5.66
N GLU A 12 9.44 14.64 6.75
CA GLU A 12 9.52 13.21 7.04
C GLU A 12 8.10 12.62 6.83
N LYS A 13 7.79 12.10 5.62
CA LYS A 13 6.58 11.30 5.28
C LYS A 13 6.75 9.77 5.23
N ARG A 14 5.93 8.98 5.93
CA ARG A 14 5.90 7.51 5.80
C ARG A 14 4.78 7.08 4.89
N ILE A 15 5.08 6.11 4.04
CA ILE A 15 4.08 5.51 3.15
C ILE A 15 3.73 4.12 3.68
N LEU A 16 2.44 3.89 3.85
CA LEU A 16 1.83 2.66 4.34
C LEU A 16 0.92 2.09 3.25
N LEU A 17 1.07 0.80 2.98
CA LEU A 17 0.12 0.02 2.19
C LEU A 17 -0.72 -0.80 3.16
N LEU A 18 -2.03 -0.58 3.18
CA LEU A 18 -2.98 -1.27 4.05
C LEU A 18 -3.78 -2.28 3.24
N MET A 19 -3.69 -3.54 3.64
CA MET A 19 -4.44 -4.64 3.04
C MET A 19 -5.45 -5.16 4.05
N ASN A 20 -6.73 -5.09 3.71
CA ASN A 20 -7.78 -5.64 4.55
C ASN A 20 -7.66 -7.17 4.56
N GLN A 21 -7.42 -7.77 5.73
CA GLN A 21 -7.24 -9.22 5.81
C GLN A 21 -8.55 -9.99 5.62
N GLU A 22 -9.69 -9.36 5.87
CA GLU A 22 -11.02 -9.96 5.71
C GLU A 22 -11.51 -9.92 4.26
N GLN A 23 -10.96 -9.01 3.45
CA GLN A 23 -11.33 -8.80 2.05
C GLN A 23 -10.09 -8.81 1.15
N SER A 24 -9.43 -9.98 1.06
CA SER A 24 -8.38 -10.17 0.05
C SER A 24 -9.00 -10.13 -1.35
N SER A 25 -8.76 -9.03 -2.05
CA SER A 25 -9.33 -8.73 -3.38
C SER A 25 -8.35 -9.13 -4.50
N SER A 26 -8.85 -9.24 -5.74
CA SER A 26 -7.97 -9.41 -6.92
C SER A 26 -6.94 -8.28 -7.06
N PRO A 27 -7.32 -6.99 -6.87
CA PRO A 27 -6.39 -5.86 -6.81
C PRO A 27 -5.22 -6.05 -5.84
N ASP A 28 -5.46 -6.61 -4.65
CA ASP A 28 -4.40 -6.81 -3.66
C ASP A 28 -3.30 -7.73 -4.18
N LYS A 29 -3.69 -8.79 -4.92
CA LYS A 29 -2.75 -9.77 -5.48
C LYS A 29 -1.94 -9.17 -6.62
N GLU A 30 -2.55 -8.34 -7.47
CA GLU A 30 -1.86 -7.69 -8.59
C GLU A 30 -0.79 -6.72 -8.08
N VAL A 31 -1.14 -5.88 -7.11
CA VAL A 31 -0.20 -4.92 -6.52
C VAL A 31 0.95 -5.64 -5.82
N LEU A 32 0.67 -6.67 -5.02
CA LEU A 32 1.72 -7.48 -4.39
C LEU A 32 2.64 -8.15 -5.41
N THR A 33 2.07 -8.66 -6.51
CA THR A 33 2.83 -9.28 -7.59
C THR A 33 3.76 -8.27 -8.26
N TYR A 34 3.26 -7.07 -8.54
CA TYR A 34 4.05 -6.00 -9.11
C TYR A 34 5.20 -5.57 -8.18
N LEU A 35 4.91 -5.36 -6.89
CA LEU A 35 5.93 -4.96 -5.90
C LEU A 35 7.05 -6.00 -5.86
N LYS A 36 6.69 -7.28 -5.80
CA LYS A 36 7.65 -8.39 -5.82
C LYS A 36 8.45 -8.46 -7.12
N ALA A 37 7.80 -8.30 -8.27
CA ALA A 37 8.46 -8.35 -9.59
C ALA A 37 9.47 -7.21 -9.77
N ASN A 38 9.26 -6.07 -9.11
CA ASN A 38 10.15 -4.91 -9.16
C ASN A 38 11.13 -4.83 -7.97
N GLY A 39 11.19 -5.87 -7.12
CA GLY A 39 12.08 -5.91 -5.95
C GLY A 39 11.77 -4.83 -4.91
N ILE A 40 10.52 -4.37 -4.85
CA ILE A 40 10.03 -3.38 -3.91
C ILE A 40 9.54 -4.15 -2.68
N GLU A 41 10.41 -4.24 -1.66
CA GLU A 41 10.11 -4.96 -0.42
C GLU A 41 9.76 -4.00 0.71
N ALA A 42 8.81 -4.39 1.54
CA ALA A 42 8.48 -3.64 2.74
C ALA A 42 9.66 -3.71 3.73
N LYS A 43 9.98 -2.58 4.34
CA LYS A 43 10.95 -2.50 5.43
C LYS A 43 10.41 -3.16 6.70
N LYS A 44 9.10 -3.08 6.92
CA LYS A 44 8.38 -3.76 8.01
C LYS A 44 6.99 -4.15 7.54
N GLU A 45 6.53 -5.30 8.00
CA GLU A 45 5.15 -5.77 7.86
C GLU A 45 4.60 -6.07 9.25
N TYR A 46 3.38 -5.63 9.54
CA TYR A 46 2.74 -5.87 10.82
C TYR A 46 1.22 -5.78 10.70
N ALA A 47 0.51 -6.47 11.58
CA ALA A 47 -0.95 -6.37 11.68
C ALA A 47 -1.34 -5.12 12.50
N GLU A 48 -2.35 -4.39 12.04
CA GLU A 48 -2.89 -3.20 12.71
C GLU A 48 -4.42 -3.23 12.62
N GLU A 49 -5.11 -3.11 13.75
CA GLU A 49 -6.57 -2.97 13.78
C GLU A 49 -6.95 -1.50 13.62
N ARG A 50 -7.87 -1.20 12.69
CA ARG A 50 -8.43 0.15 12.48
C ARG A 50 -9.93 0.05 12.29
N ASP A 51 -10.67 0.81 13.09
CA ASP A 51 -12.14 0.85 13.06
C ASP A 51 -12.80 -0.54 13.14
N GLY A 52 -12.16 -1.48 13.84
CA GLY A 52 -12.62 -2.87 13.99
C GLY A 52 -12.27 -3.79 12.81
N THR A 53 -11.52 -3.31 11.82
CA THR A 53 -11.00 -4.12 10.71
C THR A 53 -9.50 -4.37 10.91
N GLU A 54 -9.07 -5.63 10.77
CA GLU A 54 -7.66 -6.02 10.84
C GLU A 54 -7.00 -5.81 9.46
N TYR A 55 -5.92 -5.02 9.45
CA TYR A 55 -5.13 -4.75 8.26
C TYR A 55 -3.74 -5.34 8.39
N ASN A 56 -3.24 -5.93 7.30
CA ASN A 56 -1.81 -6.14 7.14
C ASN A 56 -1.19 -4.85 6.57
N VAL A 57 -0.31 -4.23 7.33
CA VAL A 57 0.33 -2.96 7.00
C VAL A 57 1.76 -3.20 6.54
N MET A 58 2.05 -2.78 5.30
CA MET A 58 3.40 -2.81 4.73
C MET A 58 4.00 -1.40 4.76
N TYR A 59 5.11 -1.24 5.48
CA TYR A 59 5.84 0.01 5.61
C TYR A 59 7.10 -0.02 4.76
N PHE A 60 7.24 0.94 3.84
CA PHE A 60 8.35 0.97 2.88
C PHE A 60 9.48 1.94 3.22
N GLY A 61 9.29 2.86 4.18
CA GLY A 61 10.28 3.89 4.50
C GLY A 61 9.87 5.29 4.07
N HIS A 62 10.78 6.25 4.28
CA HIS A 62 10.48 7.69 4.14
C HIS A 62 10.40 8.21 2.71
N CYS A 63 11.06 7.57 1.76
CA CYS A 63 11.10 7.98 0.35
C CYS A 63 11.14 6.78 -0.61
N TYR A 64 11.07 5.55 -0.08
CA TYR A 64 11.38 4.35 -0.86
C TYR A 64 10.41 4.13 -2.03
N LEU A 65 9.11 4.36 -1.83
CA LEU A 65 8.13 4.26 -2.91
C LEU A 65 8.12 5.49 -3.81
N GLU A 66 8.40 6.69 -3.27
CA GLU A 66 8.54 7.91 -4.08
C GLU A 66 9.69 7.78 -5.10
N ASP A 67 10.84 7.22 -4.68
CA ASP A 67 12.03 7.09 -5.54
C ASP A 67 11.94 5.93 -6.56
N ARG A 68 11.10 4.92 -6.31
CA ARG A 68 11.01 3.70 -7.13
C ARG A 68 9.91 3.75 -8.16
N ILE A 69 8.73 4.20 -7.76
CA ILE A 69 7.48 4.06 -8.55
C ILE A 69 6.62 5.32 -8.49
N GLY A 70 6.77 6.15 -7.46
CA GLY A 70 5.88 7.28 -7.19
C GLY A 70 4.63 6.82 -6.45
N VAL A 71 4.33 7.48 -5.33
CA VAL A 71 3.13 7.19 -4.51
C VAL A 71 1.86 7.49 -5.29
N ASP A 72 1.87 8.57 -6.08
CA ASP A 72 0.72 8.97 -6.90
C ASP A 72 0.38 7.90 -7.95
N PHE A 73 1.38 7.31 -8.60
CA PHE A 73 1.18 6.22 -9.56
C PHE A 73 0.54 5.00 -8.90
N LEU A 74 1.11 4.53 -7.78
CA LEU A 74 0.56 3.37 -7.07
C LEU A 74 -0.88 3.64 -6.58
N SER A 75 -1.15 4.85 -6.08
CA SER A 75 -2.48 5.21 -5.58
C SER A 75 -3.52 5.25 -6.70
N GLY A 76 -3.16 5.79 -7.87
CA GLY A 76 -4.04 5.83 -9.03
C GLY A 76 -4.28 4.44 -9.61
N TRP A 77 -3.24 3.59 -9.64
CA TRP A 77 -3.38 2.23 -10.13
C TRP A 77 -4.27 1.38 -9.22
N ILE A 78 -4.16 1.50 -7.90
CA ILE A 78 -5.07 0.82 -6.96
C ILE A 78 -6.52 1.25 -7.20
N GLN A 79 -6.78 2.55 -7.37
CA GLN A 79 -8.13 3.05 -7.65
C GLN A 79 -8.69 2.50 -8.96
N GLU A 80 -7.87 2.40 -10.00
CA GLU A 80 -8.27 1.79 -11.28
C GLU A 80 -8.63 0.32 -11.11
N LEU A 81 -7.79 -0.46 -10.41
CA LEU A 81 -8.05 -1.87 -10.14
C LEU A 81 -9.32 -2.09 -9.31
N GLU A 82 -9.57 -1.25 -8.30
CA GLU A 82 -10.79 -1.31 -7.51
C GLU A 82 -12.03 -0.98 -8.35
N SER A 83 -11.94 -0.04 -9.30
CA SER A 83 -13.05 0.27 -10.22
C SER A 83 -13.35 -0.84 -11.23
N LEU A 84 -12.33 -1.64 -11.60
CA LEU A 84 -12.47 -2.76 -12.54
C LEU A 84 -13.06 -4.01 -11.88
N ASP A 85 -12.94 -4.15 -10.56
CA ASP A 85 -13.48 -5.29 -9.79
C ASP A 85 -14.98 -5.11 -9.47
N GLU A 86 -15.53 -3.90 -9.63
CA GLU A 86 -16.95 -3.57 -9.41
C GLU A 86 -17.85 -3.72 -10.66
N GLU A 87 -17.31 -4.02 -11.85
CA GLU A 87 -18.05 -4.30 -13.12
C GLU A 87 -18.30 -5.80 -13.37
#